data_AF-A0A1A9W6I1-F1
#
_entry.id   AF-A0A1A9W6I1-F1
#
_cell.length_a   1.000
_cell.length_b   1.000
_cell.length_c   1.000
_cell.angle_alpha   90.00
_cell.angle_beta   90.00
_cell.angle_gamma   90.00
#
_symmetry.space_group_name_H-M   'P 1'
#
loop_
_entity.id
_entity.type
_entity.pdbx_description
1 polymer ?
#
loop_
_entity_poly.entity_id
_entity_poly.type
_entity_poly.pdbx_seq_one_letter_code
_entity_poly.pdbx_strand_id
1 'polypeptide(L)'
;MSICSRKSHKQHHHEVEKFIFKCLFDLPKKMSLTDEKTETSDFEKLSENNFQRLRNKITKVGYADGAADGREGVFQDAFDQGYKDGLRTAFEIDKFKYFFNELNDKTSPEDLIKEKEKYLSMDIKEAKDPEHFLYQNNKEENLNEISLKQQQHVDSLLTKFKAELPKVVDLLNTTKSFSQ
;
A
#
# COMPACT_ATOMS: atom_id res chain seq x y z
N MET A 1 39.00 19.23 6.13
CA MET A 1 38.59 19.06 7.54
C MET A 1 37.42 19.98 7.83
N SER A 2 36.25 19.46 8.19
CA SER A 2 35.56 19.82 9.44
C SER A 2 34.21 19.09 9.48
N ILE A 3 34.10 18.18 10.44
CA ILE A 3 32.90 17.51 10.90
C ILE A 3 32.23 18.47 11.87
N CYS A 4 30.97 18.88 11.66
CA CYS A 4 30.01 19.04 12.75
C CYS A 4 28.59 19.30 12.24
N SER A 5 27.61 18.95 13.07
CA SER A 5 26.18 19.26 12.94
C SER A 5 25.27 18.29 12.16
N ARG A 6 25.47 16.97 12.35
CA ARG A 6 24.42 15.94 12.11
C ARG A 6 23.61 15.57 13.37
N LYS A 7 23.55 16.43 14.39
CA LYS A 7 22.87 16.10 15.66
C LYS A 7 21.51 16.76 15.92
N SER A 8 21.00 17.65 15.05
CA SER A 8 19.75 18.37 15.35
C SER A 8 18.47 17.70 14.79
N HIS A 9 18.55 16.79 13.82
CA HIS A 9 17.35 16.28 13.13
C HIS A 9 16.55 15.21 13.89
N LYS A 10 17.14 14.52 14.86
CA LYS A 10 16.42 13.48 15.62
C LYS A 10 15.57 14.01 16.78
N GLN A 11 15.75 15.27 17.18
CA GLN A 11 15.00 15.84 18.31
C GLN A 11 13.68 16.49 17.87
N HIS A 12 13.57 16.91 16.59
CA HIS A 12 12.36 17.51 16.04
C HIS A 12 11.23 16.52 15.77
N HIS A 13 11.53 15.24 15.49
CA HIS A 13 10.50 14.25 15.16
C HIS A 13 9.60 13.92 16.37
N HIS A 14 10.15 13.98 17.58
CA HIS A 14 9.41 13.65 18.80
C HIS A 14 8.54 14.83 19.32
N GLU A 15 8.90 16.07 18.96
CA GLU A 15 8.13 17.28 19.27
C GLU A 15 6.88 17.40 18.37
N VAL A 16 6.95 16.91 17.12
CA VAL A 16 5.83 16.94 16.17
C VAL A 16 4.69 16.01 16.60
N GLU A 17 5.01 14.84 17.15
CA GLU A 17 4.00 13.90 17.66
C GLU A 17 3.25 14.45 18.89
N LYS A 18 3.94 15.19 19.78
CA LYS A 18 3.31 15.86 20.95
C LYS A 18 2.42 17.03 20.55
N PHE A 19 2.75 17.71 19.45
CA PHE A 19 1.95 18.82 18.93
C PHE A 19 0.65 18.32 18.26
N ILE A 20 0.71 17.18 17.56
CA ILE A 20 -0.46 16.55 16.91
C ILE A 20 -1.52 16.14 17.95
N PHE A 21 -1.13 15.64 19.12
CA PHE A 21 -2.07 15.23 20.17
C PHE A 21 -2.75 16.43 20.89
N LYS A 22 -2.09 17.59 20.96
CA LYS A 22 -2.62 18.79 21.64
C LYS A 22 -3.64 19.55 20.79
N CYS A 23 -3.50 19.54 19.47
CA CYS A 23 -4.45 20.21 18.57
C CYS A 23 -5.79 19.50 18.43
N LEU A 24 -5.89 18.24 18.86
CA LEU A 24 -7.11 17.41 18.73
C LEU A 24 -8.17 17.68 19.82
N PHE A 25 -7.93 18.54 20.82
CA PHE A 25 -8.82 18.68 21.99
C PHE A 25 -9.35 20.09 22.34
N ASP A 26 -8.95 21.15 21.63
CA ASP A 26 -9.42 22.51 21.94
C ASP A 26 -10.01 23.21 20.71
N LEU A 27 -11.33 23.25 20.62
CA LEU A 27 -12.07 24.14 19.73
C LEU A 27 -13.09 24.94 20.53
N PRO A 28 -12.89 26.25 20.74
CA PRO A 28 -13.97 27.15 21.09
C PRO A 28 -14.47 27.94 19.87
N LYS A 29 -15.77 28.18 19.97
CA LYS A 29 -16.75 28.67 19.02
C LYS A 29 -16.72 30.20 18.92
N LYS A 30 -16.83 30.72 17.68
CA LYS A 30 -17.31 32.03 17.19
C LYS A 30 -17.28 33.25 18.14
N MET A 31 -16.60 34.32 17.72
CA MET A 31 -16.79 35.70 18.24
C MET A 31 -17.48 36.59 17.20
N SER A 32 -18.47 37.34 17.70
CA SER A 32 -19.39 38.24 17.00
C SER A 32 -18.76 39.55 16.53
N LEU A 33 -19.31 40.10 15.46
CA LEU A 33 -19.08 41.45 14.94
C LEU A 33 -19.79 42.50 15.82
N THR A 34 -19.10 43.62 16.09
CA THR A 34 -19.69 44.95 16.29
C THR A 34 -18.69 46.04 15.93
N ASP A 35 -19.04 46.77 14.86
CA ASP A 35 -19.22 48.22 14.74
C ASP A 35 -18.10 49.27 14.96
N GLU A 36 -18.02 50.09 13.89
CA GLU A 36 -17.84 51.55 13.81
C GLU A 36 -16.45 52.23 13.80
N LYS A 37 -16.10 52.64 12.56
CA LYS A 37 -15.81 54.00 12.07
C LYS A 37 -14.47 54.67 12.42
N THR A 38 -13.95 55.33 11.37
CA THR A 38 -12.83 56.30 11.25
C THR A 38 -11.43 55.71 11.01
N GLU A 39 -10.72 56.32 10.04
CA GLU A 39 -9.30 56.13 9.62
C GLU A 39 -9.07 55.47 8.23
N THR A 40 -9.29 56.24 7.17
CA THR A 40 -9.12 55.82 5.77
C THR A 40 -7.65 55.66 5.32
N SER A 41 -6.67 56.17 6.06
CA SER A 41 -5.22 55.99 5.76
C SER A 41 -4.66 54.69 6.36
N ASP A 42 -5.05 54.39 7.60
CA ASP A 42 -4.53 53.24 8.31
C ASP A 42 -5.29 51.97 7.94
N PHE A 43 -6.56 52.09 7.53
CA PHE A 43 -7.32 51.02 6.91
C PHE A 43 -6.70 50.53 5.60
N GLU A 44 -6.15 51.41 4.76
CA GLU A 44 -5.58 51.02 3.47
C GLU A 44 -4.28 50.22 3.67
N LYS A 45 -3.40 50.68 4.57
CA LYS A 45 -2.18 49.95 4.99
C LYS A 45 -2.48 48.66 5.76
N LEU A 46 -3.49 48.66 6.63
CA LEU A 46 -3.97 47.44 7.30
C LEU A 46 -4.55 46.46 6.29
N SER A 47 -5.31 46.95 5.30
CA SER A 47 -5.91 46.12 4.26
C SER A 47 -4.81 45.46 3.42
N GLU A 48 -3.82 46.20 2.92
CA GLU A 48 -2.73 45.66 2.12
C GLU A 48 -1.91 44.63 2.90
N ASN A 49 -1.56 44.92 4.16
CA ASN A 49 -0.85 43.97 5.02
C ASN A 49 -1.69 42.70 5.31
N ASN A 50 -3.00 42.86 5.50
CA ASN A 50 -3.90 41.72 5.71
C ASN A 50 -4.09 40.90 4.42
N PHE A 51 -4.16 41.54 3.25
CA PHE A 51 -4.24 40.87 1.95
C PHE A 51 -2.96 40.11 1.63
N GLN A 52 -1.78 40.67 1.91
CA GLN A 52 -0.51 39.96 1.74
C GLN A 52 -0.39 38.75 2.69
N ARG A 53 -0.82 38.91 3.95
CA ARG A 53 -0.88 37.80 4.91
C ARG A 53 -1.86 36.72 4.48
N LEU A 54 -3.02 37.11 3.93
CA LEU A 54 -4.02 36.19 3.41
C LEU A 54 -3.49 35.44 2.18
N ARG A 55 -2.86 36.13 1.22
CA ARG A 55 -2.18 35.50 0.08
C ARG A 55 -1.12 34.51 0.52
N ASN A 56 -0.22 34.91 1.41
CA ASN A 56 0.83 34.02 1.92
C ASN A 56 0.27 32.80 2.64
N LYS A 57 -0.83 32.95 3.39
CA LYS A 57 -1.53 31.83 4.01
C LYS A 57 -2.16 30.92 2.95
N ILE A 58 -2.86 31.48 1.95
CA ILE A 58 -3.47 30.70 0.87
C ILE A 58 -2.41 29.95 0.07
N THR A 59 -1.28 30.58 -0.27
CA THR A 59 -0.17 29.92 -0.97
C THR A 59 0.47 28.82 -0.13
N LYS A 60 0.68 29.06 1.17
CA LYS A 60 1.25 28.04 2.07
C LYS A 60 0.28 26.87 2.28
N VAL A 61 -1.01 27.14 2.42
CA VAL A 61 -2.05 26.13 2.52
C VAL A 61 -2.14 25.35 1.22
N GLY A 62 -2.19 26.00 0.05
CA GLY A 62 -2.23 25.35 -1.26
C GLY A 62 -0.99 24.49 -1.55
N TYR A 63 0.20 24.94 -1.13
CA TYR A 63 1.42 24.11 -1.22
C TYR A 63 1.38 22.91 -0.27
N ALA A 64 0.92 23.11 0.97
CA ALA A 64 0.80 22.03 1.94
C ALA A 64 -0.25 20.99 1.53
N ASP A 65 -1.36 21.46 0.95
CA ASP A 65 -2.46 20.65 0.43
C ASP A 65 -2.02 19.89 -0.81
N GLY A 66 -1.38 20.55 -1.79
CA GLY A 66 -0.81 19.88 -2.96
C GLY A 66 0.32 18.89 -2.60
N ALA A 67 1.10 19.17 -1.56
CA ALA A 67 2.09 18.21 -1.05
C ALA A 67 1.44 17.05 -0.28
N ALA A 68 0.29 17.24 0.35
CA ALA A 68 -0.48 16.19 1.00
C ALA A 68 -1.17 15.30 -0.04
N ASP A 69 -1.85 15.91 -1.02
CA ASP A 69 -2.51 15.26 -2.15
C ASP A 69 -1.51 14.46 -3.00
N GLY A 70 -0.35 15.04 -3.30
CA GLY A 70 0.73 14.32 -4.00
C GLY A 70 1.32 13.15 -3.21
N ARG A 71 1.37 13.22 -1.87
CA ARG A 71 1.78 12.09 -1.03
C ARG A 71 0.69 11.02 -0.97
N GLU A 72 -0.58 11.43 -0.92
CA GLU A 72 -1.74 10.55 -0.91
C GLU A 72 -1.84 9.77 -2.23
N GLY A 73 -1.68 10.42 -3.39
CA GLY A 73 -1.68 9.75 -4.69
C GLY A 73 -0.58 8.69 -4.81
N VAL A 74 0.66 9.02 -4.43
CA VAL A 74 1.77 8.05 -4.42
C VAL A 74 1.52 6.89 -3.46
N PHE A 75 0.86 7.15 -2.32
CA PHE A 75 0.50 6.10 -1.37
C PHE A 75 -0.59 5.18 -1.94
N GLN A 76 -1.62 5.73 -2.57
CA GLN A 76 -2.71 4.96 -3.18
C GLN A 76 -2.19 4.07 -4.32
N ASP A 77 -1.35 4.61 -5.21
CA ASP A 77 -0.74 3.83 -6.30
C ASP A 77 0.09 2.66 -5.76
N ALA A 78 0.89 2.90 -4.70
CA ALA A 78 1.69 1.86 -4.06
C ALA A 78 0.84 0.80 -3.35
N PHE A 79 -0.24 1.23 -2.69
CA PHE A 79 -1.19 0.35 -2.04
C PHE A 79 -1.92 -0.53 -3.05
N ASP A 80 -2.46 0.05 -4.11
CA ASP A 80 -3.19 -0.67 -5.16
C ASP A 80 -2.30 -1.71 -5.84
N GLN A 81 -1.05 -1.34 -6.14
CA GLN A 81 -0.08 -2.26 -6.72
C GLN A 81 0.24 -3.41 -5.76
N GLY A 82 0.50 -3.11 -4.48
CA GLY A 82 0.76 -4.12 -3.46
C GLY A 82 -0.43 -5.05 -3.22
N TYR A 83 -1.64 -4.50 -3.22
CA TYR A 83 -2.87 -5.26 -3.08
C TYR A 83 -3.08 -6.21 -4.26
N LYS A 84 -2.88 -5.72 -5.49
CA LYS A 84 -2.99 -6.52 -6.72
C LYS A 84 -2.00 -7.68 -6.72
N ASP A 85 -0.73 -7.41 -6.39
CA ASP A 85 0.31 -8.44 -6.38
C ASP A 85 0.05 -9.46 -5.26
N GLY A 86 -0.30 -9.01 -4.06
CA GLY A 86 -0.62 -9.89 -2.93
C GLY A 86 -1.85 -10.77 -3.17
N LEU A 87 -2.92 -10.20 -3.73
CA LEU A 87 -4.12 -10.93 -4.08
C LEU A 87 -3.85 -11.99 -5.15
N ARG A 88 -3.05 -11.65 -6.17
CA ARG A 88 -2.64 -12.59 -7.22
C ARG A 88 -1.87 -13.77 -6.62
N THR A 89 -0.88 -13.51 -5.78
CA THR A 89 -0.09 -14.56 -5.13
C THR A 89 -0.98 -15.48 -4.29
N ALA A 90 -1.83 -14.90 -3.44
CA ALA A 90 -2.71 -15.68 -2.59
C ALA A 90 -3.68 -16.53 -3.39
N PHE A 91 -4.33 -15.94 -4.39
CA PHE A 91 -5.31 -16.64 -5.23
C PHE A 91 -4.69 -17.82 -5.99
N GLU A 92 -3.54 -17.61 -6.63
CA GLU A 92 -2.90 -18.66 -7.43
C GLU A 92 -2.40 -19.82 -6.57
N ILE A 93 -1.88 -19.58 -5.36
CA ILE A 93 -1.44 -20.65 -4.44
C ILE A 93 -2.64 -21.38 -3.85
N ASP A 94 -3.61 -20.64 -3.31
CA ASP A 94 -4.73 -21.23 -2.59
C ASP A 94 -5.64 -22.04 -3.53
N LYS A 95 -5.69 -21.72 -4.83
CA LYS A 95 -6.45 -22.50 -5.81
C LYS A 95 -6.07 -23.98 -5.83
N PHE A 96 -4.78 -24.30 -5.79
CA PHE A 96 -4.31 -25.69 -5.74
C PHE A 96 -4.60 -26.33 -4.39
N LYS A 97 -4.36 -25.59 -3.29
CA LYS A 97 -4.66 -26.04 -1.94
C LYS A 97 -6.14 -26.44 -1.79
N TYR A 98 -7.06 -25.57 -2.21
CA TYR A 98 -8.49 -25.84 -2.15
C TYR A 98 -8.88 -27.02 -3.04
N PHE A 99 -8.35 -27.10 -4.26
CA PHE A 99 -8.63 -28.22 -5.16
C PHE A 99 -8.27 -29.57 -4.52
N PHE A 100 -7.08 -29.70 -3.94
CA PHE A 100 -6.65 -30.95 -3.32
C PHE A 100 -7.31 -31.25 -1.98
N ASN A 101 -7.75 -30.22 -1.24
CA ASN A 101 -8.52 -30.39 -0.01
C ASN A 101 -9.93 -30.91 -0.28
N GLU A 102 -10.56 -30.47 -1.36
CA GLU A 102 -11.90 -30.94 -1.78
C GLU A 102 -11.84 -32.30 -2.51
N LEU A 103 -10.66 -32.71 -2.96
CA LEU A 103 -10.48 -33.97 -3.67
C LEU A 103 -10.75 -35.17 -2.74
N ASN A 104 -11.79 -35.95 -3.06
CA ASN A 104 -12.15 -37.16 -2.33
C ASN A 104 -11.33 -38.35 -2.83
N ASP A 105 -10.41 -38.85 -1.99
CA ASP A 105 -9.49 -39.92 -2.33
C ASP A 105 -10.18 -41.25 -2.73
N LYS A 106 -11.44 -41.46 -2.32
CA LYS A 106 -12.17 -42.71 -2.61
C LYS A 106 -12.85 -42.73 -3.98
N THR A 107 -13.15 -41.57 -4.54
CA THR A 107 -13.93 -41.44 -5.79
C THR A 107 -13.08 -40.86 -6.92
N SER A 108 -11.91 -40.32 -6.61
CA SER A 108 -11.08 -39.62 -7.56
C SER A 108 -10.20 -40.56 -8.38
N PRO A 109 -9.88 -40.21 -9.64
CA PRO A 109 -8.93 -40.94 -10.45
C PRO A 109 -7.57 -41.11 -9.74
N GLU A 110 -6.98 -42.30 -9.84
CA GLU A 110 -5.67 -42.63 -9.24
C GLU A 110 -4.56 -41.63 -9.61
N ASP A 111 -4.63 -41.06 -10.81
CA ASP A 111 -3.67 -40.06 -11.27
C ASP A 111 -3.75 -38.74 -10.50
N LEU A 112 -4.95 -38.30 -10.10
CA LEU A 112 -5.11 -37.09 -9.29
C LEU A 112 -4.66 -37.32 -7.85
N ILE A 113 -4.79 -38.54 -7.35
CA ILE A 113 -4.28 -38.93 -6.02
C ILE A 113 -2.75 -38.87 -6.02
N LYS A 114 -2.09 -39.39 -7.07
CA LYS A 114 -0.63 -39.26 -7.24
C LYS A 114 -0.16 -37.80 -7.33
N GLU A 115 -0.90 -36.96 -8.05
CA GLU A 115 -0.60 -35.52 -8.10
C GLU A 115 -0.82 -34.84 -6.74
N LYS A 116 -1.83 -35.26 -5.96
CA LYS A 116 -2.06 -34.77 -4.58
C LYS A 116 -0.89 -35.14 -3.66
N GLU A 117 -0.43 -36.38 -3.69
CA GLU A 117 0.76 -36.81 -2.92
C GLU A 117 1.99 -35.99 -3.31
N LYS A 118 2.15 -35.72 -4.61
CA LYS A 118 3.25 -34.90 -5.11
C LYS A 118 3.15 -33.46 -4.63
N TYR A 119 1.97 -32.85 -4.70
CA TYR A 119 1.73 -31.50 -4.16
C TYR A 119 2.08 -31.40 -2.66
N LEU A 120 1.71 -32.42 -1.87
CA LEU A 120 2.08 -32.49 -0.46
C LEU A 120 3.60 -32.63 -0.27
N SER A 121 4.29 -33.36 -1.15
CA SER A 121 5.75 -33.53 -1.10
C SER A 121 6.53 -32.27 -1.46
N MET A 122 5.91 -31.32 -2.17
CA MET A 122 6.55 -30.05 -2.54
C MET A 122 6.69 -29.06 -1.36
N ASP A 123 6.05 -29.33 -0.22
CA ASP A 123 6.03 -28.47 0.99
C ASP A 123 5.76 -26.99 0.67
N ILE A 124 4.79 -26.73 -0.20
CA ILE A 124 4.40 -25.36 -0.55
C ILE A 124 3.85 -24.66 0.70
N LYS A 125 4.51 -23.58 1.12
CA LYS A 125 4.05 -22.75 2.24
C LYS A 125 2.69 -22.12 1.93
N GLU A 126 1.91 -21.86 2.97
CA GLU A 126 0.61 -21.21 2.83
C GLU A 126 0.72 -19.84 2.17
N ALA A 127 -0.32 -19.39 1.46
CA ALA A 127 -0.35 -18.07 0.82
C ALA A 127 -0.04 -16.88 1.76
N LYS A 128 -0.28 -17.05 3.07
CA LYS A 128 -0.02 -16.02 4.10
C LYS A 128 1.42 -16.02 4.61
N ASP A 129 2.24 -16.97 4.16
CA ASP A 129 3.61 -17.11 4.63
C ASP A 129 4.47 -15.92 4.18
N PRO A 130 5.27 -15.32 5.08
CA PRO A 130 6.24 -14.27 4.76
C PRO A 130 7.14 -14.56 3.56
N GLU A 131 7.46 -15.83 3.29
CA GLU A 131 8.32 -16.25 2.18
C GLU A 131 7.76 -15.86 0.81
N HIS A 132 6.43 -15.80 0.68
CA HIS A 132 5.78 -15.39 -0.57
C HIS A 132 5.78 -13.88 -0.77
N PHE A 133 6.21 -13.09 0.22
CA PHE A 133 6.13 -11.64 0.20
C PHE A 133 7.51 -11.00 0.03
N LEU A 134 7.93 -10.85 -1.24
CA LEU A 134 9.27 -10.35 -1.55
C LEU A 134 9.50 -8.89 -1.15
N TYR A 135 8.45 -8.11 -0.90
CA TYR A 135 8.58 -6.74 -0.37
C TYR A 135 9.24 -6.70 1.02
N GLN A 136 9.18 -7.78 1.81
CA GLN A 136 9.78 -7.80 3.14
C GLN A 136 11.32 -7.78 3.08
N ASN A 137 11.88 -8.38 2.04
CA ASN A 137 13.33 -8.54 1.85
C ASN A 137 13.96 -7.46 0.96
N ASN A 138 13.15 -6.71 0.20
CA ASN A 138 13.61 -5.73 -0.79
C ASN A 138 13.15 -4.29 -0.46
N LYS A 139 13.10 -3.91 0.82
CA LYS A 139 12.56 -2.61 1.29
C LYS A 139 13.26 -1.36 0.73
N GLU A 140 14.47 -1.51 0.20
CA GLU A 140 15.27 -0.42 -0.36
C GLU A 140 15.07 -0.23 -1.88
N GLU A 141 14.36 -1.16 -2.54
CA GLU A 141 14.15 -1.15 -3.98
C GLU A 141 12.93 -0.32 -4.40
N ASN A 142 12.87 0.05 -5.68
CA ASN A 142 11.71 0.74 -6.22
C ASN A 142 10.50 -0.22 -6.27
N LEU A 143 9.30 0.29 -6.02
CA LEU A 143 8.03 -0.45 -6.07
C LEU A 143 7.87 -1.29 -7.34
N ASN A 144 8.27 -0.75 -8.50
CA ASN A 144 8.18 -1.46 -9.78
C ASN A 144 9.08 -2.71 -9.83
N GLU A 145 10.27 -2.64 -9.23
CA GLU A 145 11.23 -3.75 -9.19
C GLU A 145 10.74 -4.85 -8.24
N ILE A 146 10.22 -4.45 -7.08
CA ILE A 146 9.62 -5.36 -6.10
C ILE A 146 8.41 -6.07 -6.73
N SER A 147 7.54 -5.34 -7.41
CA SER A 147 6.37 -5.90 -8.11
C SER A 147 6.81 -6.91 -9.18
N LEU A 148 7.80 -6.57 -10.00
CA LEU A 148 8.31 -7.48 -11.02
C LEU A 148 8.87 -8.77 -10.40
N LYS A 149 9.66 -8.66 -9.33
CA LYS A 149 10.17 -9.83 -8.61
C LYS A 149 9.04 -10.68 -8.04
N GLN A 150 8.01 -10.06 -7.48
CA GLN A 150 6.83 -10.75 -6.95
C GLN A 150 6.11 -11.52 -8.04
N GLN A 151 5.94 -10.92 -9.21
CA GLN A 151 5.32 -11.58 -10.37
C GLN A 151 6.17 -12.75 -10.87
N GLN A 152 7.49 -12.55 -10.99
CA GLN A 152 8.43 -13.61 -11.39
C GLN A 152 8.43 -14.78 -10.40
N HIS A 153 8.32 -14.51 -9.11
CA HIS A 153 8.21 -15.54 -8.08
C HIS A 153 6.96 -16.40 -8.27
N VAL A 154 5.79 -15.75 -8.44
CA VAL A 154 4.53 -16.45 -8.71
C VAL A 154 4.61 -17.24 -10.03
N ASP A 155 5.14 -16.65 -11.09
CA ASP A 155 5.24 -17.31 -12.40
C ASP A 155 6.18 -18.53 -12.36
N SER A 156 7.27 -18.44 -11.60
CA SER A 156 8.18 -19.57 -11.35
C SER A 156 7.46 -20.70 -10.60
N LEU A 157 6.67 -20.37 -9.58
CA LEU A 157 5.88 -21.33 -8.82
C LEU A 157 4.80 -22.00 -9.69
N LEU A 158 4.08 -21.22 -10.50
CA LEU A 158 3.11 -21.74 -11.46
C LEU A 158 3.76 -22.64 -12.52
N THR A 159 4.97 -22.32 -12.95
CA THR A 159 5.73 -23.17 -13.88
C THR A 159 6.09 -24.51 -13.24
N LYS A 160 6.48 -24.52 -11.96
CA LYS A 160 6.68 -25.75 -11.19
C LYS A 160 5.40 -26.57 -11.10
N PHE A 161 4.27 -25.94 -10.78
CA PHE A 161 2.97 -26.62 -10.76
C PHE A 161 2.60 -27.22 -12.11
N LYS A 162 2.85 -26.52 -13.21
CA LYS A 162 2.59 -27.07 -14.55
C LYS A 162 3.47 -28.29 -14.86
N ALA A 163 4.73 -28.27 -14.44
CA ALA A 163 5.63 -29.39 -14.63
C ALA A 163 5.27 -30.59 -13.74
N GLU A 164 4.83 -30.32 -12.52
CA GLU A 164 4.61 -31.36 -11.51
C GLU A 164 3.19 -31.92 -11.46
N LEU A 165 2.20 -31.07 -11.75
CA LEU A 165 0.76 -31.30 -11.58
C LEU A 165 -0.01 -30.94 -12.87
N PRO A 166 0.37 -31.51 -14.03
CA PRO A 166 -0.15 -31.08 -15.33
C PRO A 166 -1.67 -31.26 -15.44
N LYS A 167 -2.24 -32.36 -14.90
CA LYS A 167 -3.67 -32.63 -15.02
C LYS A 167 -4.49 -31.62 -14.23
N VAL A 168 -4.10 -31.34 -12.99
CA VAL A 168 -4.79 -30.33 -12.18
C VAL A 168 -4.70 -28.96 -12.83
N VAL A 169 -3.53 -28.57 -13.36
CA VAL A 169 -3.38 -27.30 -14.09
C VAL A 169 -4.33 -27.22 -15.29
N ASP A 170 -4.44 -28.28 -16.08
CA ASP A 170 -5.34 -28.33 -17.24
C ASP A 170 -6.82 -28.23 -16.83
N LEU A 171 -7.23 -28.92 -15.77
CA LEU A 171 -8.59 -28.83 -15.20
C LEU A 171 -8.92 -27.42 -14.68
N LEU A 172 -7.96 -26.82 -13.98
CA LEU A 172 -8.10 -25.49 -13.42
C LEU A 172 -8.07 -24.37 -14.49
N ASN A 173 -7.58 -24.66 -15.69
CA ASN A 173 -7.59 -23.73 -16.84
C ASN A 173 -8.82 -23.92 -17.73
N THR A 174 -9.30 -25.15 -17.91
CA THR A 174 -10.53 -25.44 -18.67
C THR A 174 -11.79 -24.85 -18.02
N THR A 175 -11.80 -24.73 -16.70
CA THR A 175 -12.88 -24.02 -15.98
C THR A 175 -12.93 -22.52 -16.27
N LYS A 176 -11.83 -21.89 -16.72
CA LYS A 176 -11.84 -20.47 -17.11
C LYS A 176 -12.63 -20.21 -18.40
N SER A 177 -12.75 -21.19 -19.30
CA SER A 177 -13.46 -21.01 -20.58
C SER A 177 -14.98 -21.18 -20.48
N PHE A 178 -15.50 -21.67 -19.36
CA PHE A 178 -16.94 -21.92 -19.17
C PHE A 178 -17.70 -20.74 -18.52
N SER A 179 -17.00 -19.68 -18.12
CA SER A 179 -17.58 -18.52 -17.42
C SER A 179 -17.63 -17.24 -18.28
N GLN A 180 -17.69 -17.37 -19.61
CA GLN A 180 -17.95 -16.25 -20.53
C GLN A 180 -19.39 -16.27 -21.03
#